data_AF-A0A438H244-F1
#
_entry.id   AF-A0A438H244-F1
#
_cell.length_a   1.000
_cell.length_b   1.000
_cell.length_c   1.000
_cell.angle_alpha   90.00
_cell.angle_beta   90.00
_cell.angle_gamma   90.00
#
_symmetry.space_group_name_H-M   'P 1'
#
loop_
_entity.id
_entity.type
_entity.pdbx_description
1 polymer ?
#
loop_
_entity_poly.entity_id
_entity_poly.type
_entity_poly.pdbx_seq_one_letter_code
_entity_poly.pdbx_strand_id
1 'polypeptide(L)'
;MTEAGICEKVLGQKSGYVKGLGFGPKPISFSKSKPSSSEREIELEHRLIETQLLVETQQQLETQQDRIDQLEALVQKQNQQHHQQFEEILRHLRSSQGSS
;
A
#
# COMPACT_ATOMS: atom_id res chain seq x y z
N MET A 1 -26.08 -44.04 -17.96
CA MET A 1 -26.38 -42.79 -18.68
C MET A 1 -25.09 -42.01 -18.82
N THR A 2 -24.74 -41.58 -20.03
CA THR A 2 -23.54 -40.77 -20.29
C THR A 2 -23.90 -39.29 -20.23
N GLU A 3 -22.94 -38.44 -19.87
CA GLU A 3 -23.10 -36.98 -19.85
C GLU A 3 -23.65 -36.45 -21.19
N ALA A 4 -23.14 -36.97 -22.31
CA ALA A 4 -23.63 -36.67 -23.65
C ALA A 4 -25.15 -36.93 -23.81
N GLY A 5 -25.66 -38.04 -23.25
CA GLY A 5 -27.08 -38.37 -23.31
C GLY A 5 -27.97 -37.49 -22.41
N ILE A 6 -27.41 -36.91 -21.34
CA ILE A 6 -28.13 -35.93 -20.52
C ILE A 6 -28.20 -34.60 -21.28
N CYS A 7 -27.09 -34.15 -21.86
CA CYS A 7 -27.03 -32.92 -22.64
C CYS A 7 -28.01 -32.93 -23.81
N GLU A 8 -28.11 -34.03 -24.55
CA GLU A 8 -29.04 -34.15 -25.67
C GLU A 8 -30.51 -34.10 -25.20
N LYS A 9 -30.81 -34.72 -24.06
CA LYS A 9 -32.18 -34.73 -23.50
C LYS A 9 -32.62 -33.35 -22.99
N VAL A 10 -31.67 -32.56 -22.46
CA VAL A 10 -31.96 -31.24 -21.87
C VAL A 10 -31.87 -30.12 -22.90
N LEU A 11 -30.85 -30.14 -23.76
CA LEU A 11 -30.55 -29.07 -24.72
C LEU A 11 -31.08 -29.36 -26.12
N GLY A 12 -31.58 -30.57 -26.36
CA GLY A 12 -31.94 -31.06 -27.68
C GLY A 12 -30.74 -31.53 -28.50
N GLN A 13 -31.03 -32.09 -29.67
CA GLN A 13 -30.02 -32.42 -30.68
C GLN A 13 -29.33 -31.13 -31.15
N LYS A 14 -27.99 -31.11 -31.14
CA LYS A 14 -27.21 -29.96 -31.60
C LYS A 14 -27.51 -29.72 -33.08
N SER A 15 -28.34 -28.73 -33.39
CA SER A 15 -28.48 -28.23 -34.76
C SER A 15 -27.10 -27.75 -35.21
N GLY A 16 -26.52 -28.40 -36.21
CA GLY A 16 -25.23 -28.02 -36.76
C GLY A 16 -25.25 -26.55 -37.14
N TYR A 17 -24.28 -25.78 -36.65
CA TYR A 17 -24.08 -24.41 -37.10
C TYR A 17 -23.72 -24.47 -38.59
N VAL A 18 -24.66 -24.10 -39.46
CA VAL A 18 -24.34 -23.94 -40.88
C VAL A 18 -23.46 -22.72 -40.99
N LYS A 19 -22.16 -22.91 -41.22
CA LYS A 19 -21.28 -21.80 -41.61
C LYS A 19 -21.85 -21.20 -42.88
N GLY A 20 -22.41 -20.00 -42.80
CA GLY A 20 -22.85 -19.28 -43.98
C GLY A 20 -21.66 -19.10 -44.93
N LEU A 21 -21.84 -19.44 -46.21
CA LEU A 21 -20.94 -19.02 -47.29
C LEU A 21 -21.19 -17.54 -47.64
N GLY A 22 -21.32 -16.69 -46.62
CA GLY A 22 -21.69 -15.29 -46.81
C GLY A 22 -20.57 -14.54 -47.52
N PHE A 23 -20.89 -13.90 -48.64
CA PHE A 23 -20.09 -12.84 -49.28
C PHE A 23 -20.15 -11.53 -48.45
N GLY A 24 -20.27 -11.63 -47.14
CA GLY A 24 -20.24 -10.49 -46.23
C GLY A 24 -18.80 -10.12 -45.87
N PRO A 25 -18.51 -8.85 -45.52
CA PRO A 25 -17.19 -8.47 -45.07
C PRO A 25 -16.75 -9.37 -43.92
N LYS A 26 -15.60 -10.05 -44.09
CA LYS A 26 -14.97 -10.80 -43.00
C LYS A 26 -14.78 -9.81 -41.83
N PRO A 27 -15.24 -10.12 -40.61
CA PRO A 27 -15.00 -9.25 -39.47
C PRO A 27 -13.51 -8.98 -39.38
N ILE A 28 -13.12 -7.70 -39.46
CA ILE A 28 -11.74 -7.29 -39.27
C ILE A 28 -11.42 -7.67 -37.83
N SER A 29 -10.62 -8.70 -37.63
CA SER A 29 -10.09 -8.99 -36.31
C SER A 29 -9.24 -7.80 -35.92
N PHE A 30 -9.79 -6.91 -35.11
CA PHE A 30 -8.97 -5.98 -34.34
C PHE A 30 -8.17 -6.84 -33.37
N SER A 31 -7.04 -7.39 -33.83
CA SER A 31 -5.95 -7.72 -32.93
C SER A 31 -5.44 -6.39 -32.41
N LYS A 32 -6.15 -5.81 -31.43
CA LYS A 32 -5.50 -4.93 -30.48
C LYS A 32 -4.36 -5.78 -29.95
N SER A 33 -3.14 -5.46 -30.36
CA SER A 33 -1.91 -6.05 -29.87
C SER A 33 -1.94 -5.89 -28.36
N LYS A 34 -2.47 -6.89 -27.65
CA LYS A 34 -2.23 -7.02 -26.23
C LYS A 34 -0.70 -7.12 -26.13
N PRO A 35 -0.04 -6.32 -25.26
CA PRO A 35 1.37 -6.59 -24.98
C PRO A 35 1.50 -8.08 -24.70
N SER A 36 2.55 -8.70 -25.23
CA SER A 36 2.82 -10.11 -24.97
C SER A 36 2.67 -10.33 -23.47
N SER A 37 2.01 -11.40 -23.03
CA SER A 37 1.77 -11.66 -21.60
C SER A 37 3.05 -11.46 -20.76
N SER A 38 4.21 -11.76 -21.35
CA SER A 38 5.54 -11.58 -20.80
C SER A 38 5.97 -10.13 -20.56
N GLU A 39 5.64 -9.18 -21.45
CA GLU A 39 6.04 -7.77 -21.27
C GLU A 39 5.28 -7.13 -20.09
N ARG A 40 4.00 -7.45 -19.99
CA ARG A 40 3.16 -6.99 -18.87
C ARG A 40 3.59 -7.64 -17.55
N GLU A 41 3.98 -8.90 -17.58
CA GLU A 41 4.47 -9.62 -16.41
C GLU A 41 5.78 -9.01 -15.89
N ILE A 42 6.74 -8.70 -16.78
CA ILE A 42 7.98 -8.00 -16.44
C ILE A 42 7.68 -6.63 -15.81
N GLU A 43 6.80 -5.82 -16.43
CA GLU A 43 6.41 -4.51 -15.87
C GLU A 43 5.83 -4.64 -14.45
N LEU A 44 5.00 -5.65 -14.21
CA LEU A 44 4.40 -5.89 -12.90
C LEU A 44 5.43 -6.33 -11.86
N GLU A 45 6.41 -7.16 -12.24
CA GLU A 45 7.52 -7.54 -11.36
C GLU A 45 8.36 -6.33 -10.95
N HIS A 46 8.72 -5.46 -11.90
CA HIS A 46 9.44 -4.22 -11.59
C HIS A 46 8.66 -3.33 -10.63
N ARG A 47 7.37 -3.12 -10.88
CA ARG A 47 6.50 -2.33 -10.00
C ARG A 47 6.38 -2.94 -8.61
N LEU A 48 6.35 -4.27 -8.50
CA LEU A 48 6.31 -4.95 -7.21
C LEU A 48 7.58 -4.68 -6.41
N ILE A 49 8.76 -4.76 -7.04
CA ILE A 49 10.05 -4.47 -6.39
C ILE A 49 10.12 -3.02 -5.91
N GLU A 50 9.73 -2.06 -6.76
CA GLU A 50 9.69 -0.64 -6.39
C GLU A 50 8.75 -0.39 -5.21
N THR A 51 7.58 -1.03 -5.23
CA THR A 51 6.60 -0.92 -4.14
C THR A 51 7.16 -1.50 -2.84
N GLN A 52 7.86 -2.63 -2.92
CA GLN A 52 8.47 -3.26 -1.75
C GLN A 52 9.52 -2.36 -1.10
N LEU A 53 10.39 -1.74 -1.90
CA LEU A 53 11.40 -0.77 -1.44
C LEU A 53 10.76 0.46 -0.78
N LEU A 54 9.65 0.96 -1.34
CA LEU A 54 8.91 2.08 -0.76
C LEU A 54 8.33 1.71 0.61
N VAL A 55 7.76 0.52 0.77
CA VAL A 55 7.22 0.03 2.04
C VAL A 55 8.32 -0.12 3.09
N GLU A 56 9.47 -0.69 2.72
CA GLU A 56 10.62 -0.80 3.63
C GLU A 56 11.14 0.56 4.07
N THR A 57 11.22 1.52 3.14
CA THR A 57 11.61 2.90 3.45
C THR A 57 10.61 3.55 4.41
N GLN A 58 9.31 3.33 4.21
CA GLN A 58 8.28 3.86 5.07
C GLN A 58 8.37 3.32 6.51
N GLN A 59 8.66 2.04 6.69
CA GLN A 59 8.88 1.45 8.03
C GLN A 59 10.10 2.05 8.74
N GLN A 60 11.18 2.32 7.98
CA GLN A 60 12.35 3.00 8.54
C GLN A 60 12.03 4.43 8.99
N LEU A 61 11.23 5.16 8.21
CA LEU A 61 10.78 6.51 8.57
C LEU A 61 9.92 6.50 9.84
N GLU A 62 9.00 5.54 9.98
CA GLU A 62 8.17 5.39 11.18
C GLU A 62 9.04 5.15 12.42
N THR A 63 10.03 4.25 12.32
CA THR A 63 10.98 4.01 13.41
C THR A 63 11.81 5.25 13.75
N GLN A 64 12.19 6.05 12.75
CA GLN A 64 12.89 7.32 12.98
C GLN A 64 11.98 8.34 13.68
N GLN A 65 10.71 8.40 13.31
CA GLN A 65 9.73 9.29 13.93
C GLN A 65 9.53 8.94 15.42
N ASP A 66 9.38 7.66 15.75
CA ASP A 66 9.28 7.21 17.14
C ASP A 66 10.50 7.63 17.98
N ARG A 67 11.69 7.59 17.38
CA ARG A 67 12.93 8.05 18.05
C ARG A 67 12.95 9.56 18.25
N ILE A 68 12.45 10.33 17.28
CA ILE A 68 12.32 11.78 17.40
C ILE A 68 11.37 12.12 18.55
N ASP A 69 10.19 11.50 18.58
CA ASP A 69 9.18 11.75 19.61
C ASP A 69 9.71 11.42 21.02
N GLN A 70 10.46 10.33 21.17
CA GLN A 70 11.13 9.99 22.42
C GLN A 70 12.18 11.03 22.85
N LEU A 71 13.00 11.50 21.91
CA LEU A 71 14.02 12.52 22.18
C LEU A 71 13.38 13.86 22.54
N GLU A 72 12.32 14.26 21.85
CA GLU A 72 11.56 15.47 22.15
C GLU A 72 10.97 15.41 23.57
N ALA A 73 10.40 14.28 23.97
CA ALA A 73 9.88 14.09 25.32
C ALA A 73 10.99 14.21 26.39
N LEU A 74 12.19 13.67 26.12
CA LEU A 74 13.34 13.80 27.02
C LEU A 74 13.82 15.25 27.14
N VAL A 75 13.91 15.97 26.02
CA VAL A 75 14.29 17.40 26.00
C VAL A 75 13.25 18.24 26.75
N GLN A 76 11.96 18.00 26.52
CA GLN A 76 10.90 18.70 27.25
C GLN A 76 11.00 18.46 28.75
N LYS A 77 11.21 17.20 29.17
CA LYS A 77 11.39 16.86 30.58
C LYS A 77 12.61 17.57 31.18
N GLN A 78 13.74 17.58 30.47
CA GLN A 78 14.94 18.27 30.93
C GLN A 78 14.71 19.78 31.08
N ASN A 79 14.04 20.40 30.12
CA ASN A 79 13.71 21.83 30.19
C ASN A 79 12.78 22.15 31.38
N GLN A 80 11.79 21.30 31.65
CA GLN A 80 10.94 21.44 32.82
C GLN A 80 11.74 21.32 34.13
N GLN A 81 12.66 20.36 34.22
CA GLN A 81 13.54 20.20 35.38
C GLN A 81 14.42 21.43 35.58
N HIS A 82 15.03 21.96 34.53
CA HIS A 82 15.85 23.17 34.61
C HIS A 82 15.02 24.38 35.07
N HIS A 83 13.79 24.52 34.57
CA HIS A 83 12.88 25.57 35.01
C HIS A 83 12.54 25.45 36.50
N GLN A 84 12.22 24.24 36.97
CA GLN A 84 11.95 23.98 38.39
C GLN A 84 13.16 24.31 39.28
N GLN A 85 14.37 23.90 38.87
CA GLN A 85 15.60 24.23 39.61
C GLN A 85 15.83 25.73 39.70
N PHE A 86 15.56 26.47 38.62
CA PHE A 86 15.67 27.94 38.63
C PHE A 86 14.67 28.59 39.60
N GLU A 87 13.41 28.15 39.57
CA GLU A 87 12.37 28.64 40.48
C GLU A 87 12.71 28.32 41.95
N GLU A 88 13.28 27.15 42.23
CA GLU A 88 13.77 26.81 43.57
C GLU A 88 14.88 27.76 44.01
N ILE A 89 15.86 28.05 43.15
CA ILE A 89 16.93 29.01 43.46
C ILE A 89 16.33 30.38 43.80
N LEU A 90 15.39 30.88 43.00
CA LEU A 90 14.73 32.15 43.25
C LEU A 90 13.95 32.16 44.57
N ARG A 91 13.31 31.03 44.92
CA ARG A 91 12.60 30.88 46.20
C ARG A 91 13.57 31.01 47.38
N HIS A 92 14.71 30.32 47.35
CA HIS A 92 15.72 30.37 48.41
C HIS A 92 16.31 31.77 48.60
N LEU A 93 16.60 32.47 47.50
CA LEU A 93 17.08 33.86 47.53
C LEU A 93 16.06 34.78 48.22
N ARG A 94 14.77 34.65 47.90
CA ARG A 94 13.70 35.47 48.46
C ARG A 94 13.49 35.23 49.95
N SER A 95 13.58 33.98 50.41
CA SER A 95 13.46 33.64 51.84
C SER A 95 14.66 34.11 52.67
N SER A 96 15.86 34.14 52.09
CA SER A 96 17.08 34.60 52.76
C SER A 96 17.04 36.11 53.10
N GLN A 97 16.46 36.92 52.21
CA GLN A 97 16.35 38.38 52.38
C GLN A 97 15.25 38.82 53.37
N GLY A 98 14.32 37.93 53.75
CA GLY A 98 13.22 38.23 54.68
C GLY A 98 13.53 37.92 56.15
N SER A 99 14.76 37.50 56.48
CA SER A 99 15.16 37.02 57.82
C SER A 99 16.11 38.00 58.54
N SER A 100 15.95 39.32 58.36
CA SER A 100 16.70 40.37 59.08
C SER A 100 15.78 41.24 59.92
#